data_AF-U6SL59-F1
#
_entry.id   AF-U6SL59-F1
#
_cell.length_a   1.000
_cell.length_b   1.000
_cell.length_c   1.000
_cell.angle_alpha   90.00
_cell.angle_beta   90.00
_cell.angle_gamma   90.00
#
_symmetry.space_group_name_H-M   'P 1'
#
loop_
_entity.id
_entity.type
_entity.pdbx_description
1 polymer ?
#
loop_
_entity_poly.entity_id
_entity_poly.type
_entity_poly.pdbx_seq_one_letter_code
_entity_poly.pdbx_strand_id
1 'polypeptide(L)'
;MSVVSMLLIAITILFLIGNLYYFFSSKSYKQSYFCPTLFYKLFFVLVGITFGFAFLYYFLSFHEPVLLINDPTGEIAEQTFLDFLYFSGVTMLSIGYGDLVPVGSARFFSIIQASLGLLLPAAYFMKGFSAAAQSEENS
;
A
#
# COMPACT_ATOMS: atom_id res chain seq x y z
N MET A 1 -20.12 -21.50 -2.90
CA MET A 1 -19.62 -20.82 -4.11
C MET A 1 -19.75 -21.78 -5.29
N SER A 2 -20.28 -21.38 -6.44
CA SER A 2 -20.51 -22.31 -7.56
C SER A 2 -19.18 -22.69 -8.25
N VAL A 3 -19.09 -23.89 -8.85
CA VAL A 3 -17.91 -24.33 -9.62
C VAL A 3 -17.61 -23.37 -10.78
N VAL A 4 -18.66 -22.85 -11.41
CA VAL A 4 -18.57 -21.85 -12.48
C VAL A 4 -17.90 -20.57 -11.97
N SER A 5 -18.29 -20.07 -10.78
CA SER A 5 -17.69 -18.87 -10.18
C SER A 5 -16.20 -19.06 -9.89
N MET A 6 -15.79 -20.24 -9.42
CA MET A 6 -14.37 -20.54 -9.15
C MET A 6 -13.53 -20.55 -10.43
N LEU A 7 -14.05 -21.12 -11.52
CA LEU A 7 -13.38 -21.13 -12.82
C LEU A 7 -13.22 -19.72 -13.38
N LEU A 8 -14.26 -18.88 -13.29
CA LEU A 8 -14.19 -17.50 -13.76
C LEU A 8 -13.14 -16.69 -12.98
N ILE A 9 -13.12 -16.81 -11.65
CA ILE A 9 -12.12 -16.14 -10.81
C ILE A 9 -10.70 -16.58 -11.20
N ALA A 10 -10.49 -17.88 -11.39
CA ALA A 10 -9.18 -18.42 -11.77
C ALA A 10 -8.71 -17.89 -13.14
N ILE A 11 -9.59 -17.87 -14.14
CA ILE A 11 -9.28 -17.33 -15.48
C ILE A 11 -8.94 -15.84 -15.39
N THR A 12 -9.69 -15.06 -14.62
CA THR A 12 -9.40 -13.63 -14.43
C THR A 12 -8.06 -13.41 -13.73
N ILE A 13 -7.74 -14.17 -12.69
CA ILE A 13 -6.44 -14.06 -11.99
C ILE A 13 -5.29 -14.40 -12.96
N LEU A 14 -5.41 -15.47 -13.74
CA LEU A 14 -4.40 -15.84 -14.73
C LEU A 14 -4.24 -14.76 -15.82
N PHE A 15 -5.34 -14.16 -16.27
CA PHE A 15 -5.30 -13.05 -17.21
C PHE A 15 -4.59 -11.83 -16.63
N LEU A 16 -4.85 -11.46 -15.37
CA LEU A 16 -4.17 -10.35 -14.69
C LEU A 16 -2.67 -10.62 -14.53
N ILE A 17 -2.28 -11.83 -14.09
CA ILE A 17 -0.88 -12.23 -13.98
C ILE A 17 -0.18 -12.19 -15.35
N GLY A 18 -0.85 -12.68 -16.41
CA GLY A 18 -0.33 -12.64 -17.78
C GLY A 18 -0.11 -11.21 -18.28
N ASN A 19 -1.05 -10.30 -18.01
CA ASN A 19 -0.92 -8.88 -18.35
C ASN A 19 0.23 -8.22 -17.57
N LEU A 20 0.34 -8.51 -16.27
CA LEU A 20 1.40 -7.97 -15.44
C LEU A 20 2.78 -8.47 -15.88
N TYR A 21 2.90 -9.77 -16.16
CA TYR A 21 4.13 -10.37 -16.71
C TYR A 21 4.48 -9.78 -18.08
N TYR A 22 3.50 -9.63 -18.98
CA TYR A 22 3.71 -8.98 -20.28
C TYR A 22 4.22 -7.55 -20.11
N PHE A 23 3.60 -6.77 -19.21
CA PHE A 23 4.01 -5.40 -18.92
C PHE A 23 5.47 -5.32 -18.44
N PHE A 24 5.85 -6.14 -17.46
CA PHE A 24 7.22 -6.15 -16.92
C PHE A 24 8.27 -6.79 -17.85
N SER A 25 7.86 -7.72 -18.72
CA SER A 25 8.77 -8.46 -19.61
C SER A 25 8.91 -7.80 -20.99
N SER A 26 7.95 -6.97 -21.40
CA SER A 26 8.05 -6.18 -22.64
C SER A 26 9.18 -5.16 -22.51
N LYS A 27 10.29 -5.36 -23.24
CA LYS A 27 11.43 -4.43 -23.34
C LYS A 27 11.12 -3.13 -24.11
N SER A 28 9.85 -2.75 -24.18
CA SER A 28 9.39 -1.66 -25.04
C SER A 28 8.98 -0.45 -24.22
N TYR A 29 9.97 0.24 -23.65
CA TYR A 29 9.93 1.69 -23.56
C TYR A 29 11.37 2.18 -23.68
N LYS A 30 11.84 2.34 -24.93
CA LYS A 30 13.15 2.88 -25.29
C LYS A 30 13.38 4.34 -24.81
N GLN A 31 12.48 4.90 -24.00
CA GLN A 31 12.51 6.28 -23.53
C GLN A 31 11.77 6.49 -22.21
N SER A 32 11.67 5.46 -21.34
CA SER A 32 11.10 5.65 -20.00
C SER A 32 12.19 5.53 -18.95
N TYR A 33 12.36 6.59 -18.17
CA TYR A 33 13.20 6.72 -16.98
C TYR A 33 12.83 5.76 -15.83
N PHE A 34 12.10 4.69 -16.13
CA PHE A 34 11.68 3.70 -15.15
C PHE A 34 12.89 2.90 -14.69
N CYS A 35 13.42 3.25 -13.53
CA CYS A 35 14.57 2.61 -12.92
C CYS A 35 14.08 1.47 -12.00
N PRO A 36 14.14 0.18 -12.41
CA PRO A 36 13.50 -0.91 -11.67
C PRO A 36 14.05 -1.05 -10.25
N THR A 37 15.34 -0.75 -10.05
CA THR A 37 15.99 -0.74 -8.74
C THR A 37 15.32 0.25 -7.77
N LEU A 38 14.88 1.41 -8.27
CA LEU A 38 14.21 2.44 -7.46
C LEU A 38 12.79 2.00 -7.09
N PHE A 39 12.09 1.36 -8.02
CA PHE A 39 10.76 0.80 -7.80
C PHE A 39 10.77 -0.32 -6.75
N TYR A 40 11.70 -1.29 -6.86
CA TYR A 40 11.82 -2.36 -5.85
C TYR A 40 12.17 -1.80 -4.47
N LYS A 41 13.08 -0.82 -4.39
CA LYS A 41 13.38 -0.13 -3.12
C LYS A 41 12.14 0.54 -2.53
N LEU A 42 11.36 1.27 -3.33
CA LEU A 42 10.12 1.89 -2.89
C LEU A 42 9.13 0.83 -2.38
N PHE A 43 8.94 -0.26 -3.12
CA PHE A 43 8.04 -1.35 -2.74
C PHE A 43 8.39 -1.93 -1.36
N PHE A 44 9.65 -2.31 -1.12
CA PHE A 44 10.07 -2.84 0.17
C PHE A 44 9.97 -1.82 1.30
N VAL A 45 10.23 -0.53 1.02
CA VAL A 45 10.03 0.54 2.00
C VAL A 45 8.55 0.68 2.38
N LEU A 46 7.63 0.72 1.41
CA LEU A 46 6.20 0.83 1.66
C LEU A 46 5.66 -0.38 2.44
N VAL A 47 6.10 -1.59 2.08
CA VAL A 47 5.78 -2.81 2.83
C VAL A 47 6.31 -2.72 4.27
N GLY A 48 7.58 -2.35 4.45
CA GLY A 48 8.19 -2.21 5.77
C GLY A 48 7.45 -1.20 6.66
N ILE A 49 7.08 -0.04 6.11
CA ILE A 49 6.32 0.97 6.86
C ILE A 49 4.91 0.45 7.17
N THR A 50 4.26 -0.26 6.26
CA THR A 50 2.94 -0.87 6.49
C THR A 50 2.98 -1.83 7.69
N PHE A 51 3.97 -2.73 7.74
CA PHE A 51 4.14 -3.61 8.90
C PHE A 51 4.50 -2.82 10.17
N GLY A 52 5.37 -1.81 10.07
CA GLY A 52 5.74 -0.97 11.21
C GLY A 52 4.55 -0.25 11.85
N PHE A 53 3.67 0.33 11.05
CA PHE A 53 2.43 0.95 11.55
C PHE A 53 1.43 -0.09 12.05
N ALA A 54 1.34 -1.28 11.43
CA ALA A 54 0.50 -2.35 11.94
C ALA A 54 0.91 -2.77 13.37
N PHE A 55 2.22 -2.92 13.62
CA PHE A 55 2.73 -3.15 14.98
C PHE A 55 2.46 -1.99 15.92
N LEU A 56 2.63 -0.75 15.45
CA LEU A 56 2.34 0.44 16.26
C LEU A 56 0.88 0.46 16.73
N TYR A 57 -0.07 0.22 15.82
CA TYR A 57 -1.49 0.16 16.16
C TYR A 57 -1.80 -1.03 17.08
N TYR A 58 -1.18 -2.19 16.84
CA TYR A 58 -1.33 -3.37 17.68
C TYR A 58 -0.82 -3.15 19.12
N PHE A 59 0.30 -2.44 19.31
CA PHE A 59 0.79 -2.14 20.66
C PHE A 59 -0.03 -1.05 21.34
N LEU A 60 -0.57 -0.11 20.57
CA LEU A 60 -1.44 0.93 21.09
C LEU A 60 -2.77 0.34 21.61
N SER A 61 -3.27 -0.73 20.98
CA SER A 61 -4.50 -1.40 21.38
C SER A 61 -4.48 -2.03 22.78
N PHE A 62 -3.28 -2.22 23.35
CA PHE A 62 -3.12 -2.69 24.72
C PHE A 62 -3.52 -1.66 25.77
N HIS A 63 -3.57 -0.38 25.39
CA HIS A 63 -3.81 0.74 26.32
C HIS A 63 -5.15 1.41 26.05
N GLU A 64 -5.55 1.54 24.79
CA GLU A 64 -6.78 2.20 24.37
C GLU A 64 -7.39 1.51 23.14
N PRO A 65 -8.72 1.63 22.91
CA PRO A 65 -9.31 1.22 21.64
C PRO A 65 -8.70 2.04 20.49
N VAL A 66 -8.27 1.36 19.43
CA VAL A 66 -7.57 1.98 18.29
C VAL A 66 -8.46 2.05 17.05
N LEU A 67 -9.30 1.04 16.84
CA LEU A 67 -10.16 0.91 15.66
C LEU A 67 -11.61 0.64 16.08
N LEU A 68 -12.54 1.33 15.42
CA LEU A 68 -13.97 1.05 15.47
C LEU A 68 -14.47 0.52 14.13
N ILE A 69 -15.52 -0.29 14.18
CA ILE A 69 -16.29 -0.65 13.00
C ILE A 69 -17.15 0.55 12.62
N ASN A 70 -17.19 0.89 11.33
CA ASN A 70 -18.07 1.93 10.82
C ASN A 70 -19.50 1.43 10.64
N ASP A 71 -20.16 1.18 11.76
CA ASP A 71 -21.56 0.82 11.84
C ASP A 71 -22.32 1.75 12.81
N PRO A 72 -23.67 1.74 12.81
CA PRO A 72 -24.45 2.60 13.70
C PRO A 72 -24.22 2.35 15.19
N THR A 73 -23.65 1.19 15.54
CA THR A 73 -23.35 0.76 16.91
C THR A 73 -21.99 1.27 17.40
N GLY A 74 -21.06 1.57 16.49
CA GLY A 74 -19.73 2.09 16.80
C GLY A 74 -18.90 1.11 17.61
N GLU A 75 -19.06 -0.20 17.35
CA GLU A 75 -18.39 -1.24 18.12
C GLU A 75 -16.88 -1.19 17.94
N ILE A 76 -16.15 -1.59 18.99
CA ILE A 76 -14.70 -1.75 18.94
C ILE A 76 -14.42 -2.90 17.96
N ALA A 77 -13.63 -2.62 16.93
CA ALA A 77 -13.25 -3.63 15.96
C ALA A 77 -12.43 -4.76 16.62
N GLU A 78 -12.33 -5.90 15.95
CA GLU A 78 -11.41 -6.94 16.40
C GLU A 78 -9.99 -6.35 16.49
N GLN A 79 -9.36 -6.51 17.66
CA GLN A 79 -8.02 -5.96 17.92
C GLN A 79 -6.93 -6.99 17.57
N THR A 80 -7.10 -7.72 16.45
CA THR A 80 -6.09 -8.68 15.99
C THR A 80 -5.00 -7.97 15.19
N PHE A 81 -3.80 -8.55 15.18
CA PHE A 81 -2.72 -8.03 14.34
C PHE A 81 -3.10 -7.97 12.85
N LEU A 82 -3.92 -8.90 12.36
CA LEU A 82 -4.34 -8.92 10.96
C LEU A 82 -5.26 -7.75 10.61
N ASP A 83 -6.15 -7.35 11.53
CA ASP A 83 -7.01 -6.17 11.34
C ASP A 83 -6.19 -4.88 11.30
N PHE A 84 -5.18 -4.76 12.15
CA PHE A 84 -4.25 -3.63 12.10
C PHE A 84 -3.37 -3.64 10.85
N LEU A 85 -2.96 -4.82 10.37
CA LEU A 85 -2.21 -4.94 9.12
C LEU A 85 -3.08 -4.54 7.92
N TYR A 86 -4.34 -4.95 7.91
CA TYR A 86 -5.33 -4.55 6.92
C TYR A 86 -5.56 -3.03 6.95
N PHE A 87 -5.89 -2.46 8.12
CA PHE A 87 -6.07 -1.02 8.29
C PHE A 87 -4.83 -0.22 7.85
N SER A 88 -3.65 -0.69 8.25
CA SER A 88 -2.37 -0.10 7.88
C SER A 88 -2.16 -0.12 6.37
N GLY A 89 -2.44 -1.24 5.69
CA GLY A 89 -2.32 -1.35 4.24
C GLY A 89 -3.29 -0.43 3.49
N VAL A 90 -4.56 -0.42 3.91
CA VAL A 90 -5.62 0.45 3.36
C VAL A 90 -5.27 1.93 3.53
N THR A 91 -4.67 2.30 4.65
CA THR A 91 -4.22 3.68 4.93
C THR A 91 -2.97 4.04 4.12
N MET A 92 -1.95 3.18 4.11
CA MET A 92 -0.70 3.39 3.36
C MET A 92 -0.96 3.58 1.86
N LEU A 93 -1.84 2.78 1.30
CA LEU A 93 -2.18 2.82 -0.12
C LEU A 93 -3.25 3.87 -0.44
N SER A 94 -3.69 4.65 0.55
CA SER A 94 -4.75 5.67 0.42
C SER A 94 -6.06 5.11 -0.16
N ILE A 95 -6.35 3.83 0.11
CA ILE A 95 -7.58 3.17 -0.34
C ILE A 95 -8.77 3.66 0.49
N GLY A 96 -8.62 3.65 1.83
CA GLY A 96 -9.61 4.19 2.77
C GLY A 96 -11.04 3.67 2.59
N TYR A 97 -11.27 2.35 2.60
CA TYR A 97 -12.62 1.77 2.43
C TYR A 97 -13.65 2.31 3.43
N GLY A 98 -13.18 2.74 4.61
CA GLY A 98 -14.01 3.37 5.63
C GLY A 98 -14.78 2.37 6.49
N ASP A 99 -14.47 1.08 6.39
CA ASP A 99 -14.98 0.00 7.23
C ASP A 99 -14.38 0.00 8.64
N LEU A 100 -13.10 0.36 8.76
CA LEU A 100 -12.40 0.57 10.02
C LEU A 100 -12.03 2.04 10.22
N VAL A 101 -12.41 2.60 11.37
CA VAL A 101 -12.22 4.00 11.70
C VAL A 101 -11.23 4.15 12.84
N PRO A 102 -10.12 4.90 12.67
CA PRO A 102 -9.17 5.13 13.74
C PRO A 102 -9.75 6.06 14.82
N VAL A 103 -9.50 5.72 16.07
CA VAL A 103 -9.87 6.49 17.26
C VAL A 103 -8.68 6.64 18.21
N GLY A 104 -8.82 7.47 19.25
CA GLY A 104 -7.72 7.76 20.17
C GLY A 104 -6.51 8.36 19.45
N SER A 105 -5.31 7.96 19.88
CA SER A 105 -4.05 8.41 19.28
C SER A 105 -3.79 7.81 17.89
N ALA A 106 -4.50 6.75 17.50
CA ALA A 106 -4.39 6.15 16.17
C ALA A 106 -4.68 7.15 15.04
N ARG A 107 -5.58 8.12 15.28
CA ARG A 107 -5.90 9.20 14.32
C ARG A 107 -4.69 10.03 13.93
N PHE A 108 -3.83 10.35 14.90
CA PHE A 108 -2.63 11.14 14.63
C PHE A 108 -1.66 10.35 13.75
N PHE A 109 -1.41 9.09 14.12
CA PHE A 109 -0.51 8.21 13.38
C PHE A 109 -1.04 7.87 11.98
N SER A 110 -2.36 7.71 11.80
CA SER A 110 -2.94 7.42 10.49
C SER A 110 -2.77 8.58 9.51
N ILE A 111 -2.80 9.83 9.98
CA ILE A 111 -2.52 11.01 9.14
C ILE A 111 -1.06 10.99 8.67
N ILE A 112 -0.12 10.71 9.56
CA ILE A 112 1.30 10.57 9.22
C ILE A 112 1.48 9.45 8.21
N GLN A 113 0.87 8.29 8.47
CA GLN A 113 0.96 7.13 7.58
C GLN A 113 0.42 7.41 6.18
N ALA A 114 -0.77 8.00 6.07
CA ALA A 114 -1.36 8.36 4.78
C ALA A 114 -0.49 9.39 4.03
N SER A 115 0.09 10.35 4.77
CA SER A 115 1.03 11.33 4.20
C SER A 115 2.26 10.64 3.62
N LEU A 116 2.86 9.68 4.35
CA LEU A 116 4.00 8.90 3.86
C LEU A 116 3.64 8.06 2.64
N GLY A 117 2.44 7.48 2.62
CA GLY A 117 1.92 6.70 1.50
C GLY A 117 1.86 7.47 0.19
N LEU A 118 1.58 8.78 0.25
CA LEU A 118 1.55 9.67 -0.92
C LEU A 118 2.93 10.30 -1.22
N LEU A 119 3.63 10.77 -0.19
CA LEU A 119 4.86 11.53 -0.35
C LEU A 119 6.06 10.68 -0.76
N LEU A 120 6.16 9.43 -0.27
CA LEU A 120 7.31 8.57 -0.60
C LEU A 120 7.35 8.16 -2.08
N PRO A 121 6.25 7.69 -2.71
CA PRO A 121 6.24 7.46 -4.14
C PRO A 121 6.59 8.71 -4.94
N ALA A 122 6.01 9.86 -4.60
CA ALA A 122 6.30 11.13 -5.27
C ALA A 122 7.77 11.51 -5.18
N ALA A 123 8.38 11.43 -3.99
CA ALA A 123 9.80 11.71 -3.78
C ALA A 123 10.72 10.75 -4.55
N TYR A 124 10.37 9.46 -4.58
CA TYR A 124 11.12 8.48 -5.36
C TYR A 124 11.02 8.76 -6.86
N PHE A 125 9.85 9.09 -7.39
CA PHE A 125 9.71 9.45 -8.79
C PHE A 125 10.53 10.69 -9.15
N MET A 126 10.46 11.77 -8.35
CA MET A 126 11.28 12.97 -8.56
C MET A 126 12.77 12.63 -8.61
N LYS A 127 13.26 11.80 -7.68
CA LYS A 127 14.64 11.34 -7.66
C LYS A 127 15.02 10.56 -8.93
N GLY A 128 14.11 9.72 -9.44
CA GLY A 128 14.28 9.01 -10.70
C GLY A 128 14.43 9.97 -11.88
N PHE A 129 13.57 10.98 -11.98
CA PHE A 129 13.64 12.00 -13.03
C PHE A 129 14.91 12.86 -12.96
N SER A 130 15.30 13.32 -11.76
CA SER A 130 16.51 14.12 -11.58
C SER A 130 17.78 13.34 -11.93
N ALA A 131 17.86 12.06 -11.54
CA ALA A 131 19.01 11.21 -11.87
C ALA A 131 19.14 11.00 -13.39
N ALA A 132 18.03 10.98 -14.10
CA ALA A 132 18.05 10.82 -15.54
C ALA A 132 18.42 12.11 -16.30
N ALA A 133 17.90 13.26 -15.87
CA ALA A 133 18.27 14.56 -16.45
C ALA A 133 19.78 14.83 -16.37
N GLN A 134 20.42 14.46 -15.27
CA GLN A 134 21.88 14.59 -15.09
C GLN A 134 22.72 13.68 -16.00
N SER A 135 22.14 12.59 -16.53
CA SER A 135 22.84 11.67 -17.44
C SER A 135 22.86 12.15 -18.89
N GLU A 136 21.83 12.91 -19.31
CA GLU A 136 21.76 13.54 -20.63
C GLU A 136 22.65 14.79 -20.75
N GLU A 137 22.84 15.55 -19.67
CA GLU A 137 23.69 16.76 -19.67
C GLU A 137 25.21 16.45 -19.65
N ASN A 138 25.60 15.23 -19.26
CA ASN A 138 26.99 14.77 -19.19
C ASN A 138 27.41 13.83 -20.36
N SER A 139 26.54 13.64 -21.37
CA SER A 139 26.83 12.86 -22.60
C SER A 139 26.95 13.76 -23.82
#